data_AF-A0A1J7JXU3-F1
#
_entry.id   AF-A0A1J7JXU3-F1
#
_cell.length_a   1.000
_cell.length_b   1.000
_cell.length_c   1.000
_cell.angle_alpha   90.00
_cell.angle_beta   90.00
_cell.angle_gamma   90.00
#
_symmetry.space_group_name_H-M   'P 1'
#
loop_
_entity.id
_entity.type
_entity.pdbx_description
1 polymer ?
#
loop_
_entity_poly.entity_id
_entity_poly.type
_entity_poly.pdbx_seq_one_letter_code
_entity_poly.pdbx_strand_id
1 'polypeptide(L)'
;MAPVYADHPFTPIPTPVLANRQNGVASDMFDQLASEMALVHNMLVLGLNAIYLQAPHIKPADEKGFLDLIRIWYDMLHHHHSDEETSFFPIVEDMVGEKGIMDANVVQHHAFHEPLHAFHACFEAFATGEEKYDGNRLVELIDAFGPVLVQHLADEIPTLQGLKKYGADKMAELPKRFEEQGEKTMVRDAAQQDAPGLGC
;
A
#
# COMPACT_ATOMS: atom_id res chain seq x y z
N MET A 1 10.10 -4.06 -26.06
CA MET A 1 9.74 -3.19 -24.91
C MET A 1 8.23 -3.05 -24.94
N ALA A 2 7.56 -3.20 -23.79
CA ALA A 2 6.12 -2.98 -23.72
C ALA A 2 5.80 -1.52 -24.10
N PRO A 3 4.73 -1.25 -24.89
CA PRO A 3 4.41 0.10 -25.34
C PRO A 3 3.75 0.97 -24.27
N VAL A 4 3.27 0.36 -23.17
CA VAL A 4 2.59 1.01 -22.05
C VAL A 4 3.21 0.47 -20.76
N TYR A 5 3.68 1.36 -19.90
CA TYR A 5 4.23 1.03 -18.58
C TYR A 5 3.18 1.29 -17.50
N ALA A 6 3.29 0.61 -16.36
CA ALA A 6 2.41 0.80 -15.21
C ALA A 6 2.80 2.05 -14.38
N ASP A 7 3.19 3.14 -15.03
CA ASP A 7 3.63 4.41 -14.44
C ASP A 7 2.55 5.51 -14.46
N HIS A 8 1.32 5.14 -14.85
CA HIS A 8 0.15 6.01 -14.92
C HIS A 8 -1.15 5.21 -14.67
N PRO A 9 -2.25 5.85 -14.23
CA PRO A 9 -2.43 7.29 -14.04
C PRO A 9 -1.75 7.85 -12.77
N PHE A 10 -1.37 6.97 -11.83
CA PHE A 10 -0.77 7.40 -10.57
C PHE A 10 0.74 7.40 -10.63
N THR A 11 1.37 8.51 -10.27
CA THR A 11 2.83 8.66 -10.34
C THR A 11 3.50 7.94 -9.18
N PRO A 12 4.54 7.12 -9.41
CA PRO A 12 5.35 6.55 -8.34
C PRO A 12 5.99 7.60 -7.44
N ILE A 13 6.10 7.30 -6.15
CA ILE A 13 6.62 8.18 -5.11
C ILE A 13 8.16 8.13 -5.12
N PRO A 14 8.87 9.26 -5.25
CA PRO A 14 10.32 9.29 -5.15
C PRO A 14 10.80 8.85 -3.76
N THR A 15 11.86 8.02 -3.71
CA THR A 15 12.45 7.63 -2.42
C THR A 15 13.35 8.74 -1.87
N PRO A 16 13.28 9.09 -0.58
CA PRO A 16 14.17 10.07 0.04
C PRO A 16 15.66 9.80 -0.19
N VAL A 17 16.11 8.55 -0.12
CA VAL A 17 17.51 8.16 -0.35
C VAL A 17 17.96 8.51 -1.78
N LEU A 18 17.11 8.26 -2.79
CA LEU A 18 17.42 8.61 -4.17
C LEU A 18 17.47 10.14 -4.35
N ALA A 19 16.48 10.85 -3.81
CA ALA A 19 16.40 12.30 -3.87
C ALA A 19 17.63 12.96 -3.20
N ASN A 20 18.03 12.47 -2.01
CA ASN A 20 19.20 12.94 -1.29
C ASN A 20 20.49 12.70 -2.10
N ARG A 21 20.65 11.50 -2.68
CA ARG A 21 21.81 11.18 -3.54
C ARG A 21 21.92 12.13 -4.73
N GLN A 22 20.82 12.43 -5.41
CA GLN A 22 20.79 13.34 -6.56
C GLN A 22 21.18 14.78 -6.17
N ASN A 23 20.88 15.17 -4.92
CA ASN A 23 21.20 16.48 -4.37
C ASN A 23 22.55 16.55 -3.62
N GLY A 24 23.32 15.45 -3.59
CA GLY A 24 24.60 15.40 -2.87
C GLY A 24 24.46 15.45 -1.34
N VAL A 25 23.32 15.04 -0.81
CA VAL A 25 23.01 15.00 0.63
C VAL A 25 23.16 13.56 1.15
N ALA A 26 23.80 13.40 2.31
CA ALA A 26 23.89 12.10 2.98
C ALA A 26 22.54 11.76 3.62
N SER A 27 22.07 10.53 3.44
CA SER A 27 20.82 10.03 4.05
C SER A 27 21.08 9.52 5.47
N ASP A 28 20.14 9.80 6.38
CA ASP A 28 20.15 9.22 7.72
C ASP A 28 19.18 8.01 7.84
N MET A 29 18.96 7.52 9.05
CA MET A 29 18.09 6.37 9.29
C MET A 29 16.61 6.64 9.01
N PHE A 30 16.16 7.89 9.15
CA PHE A 30 14.77 8.28 8.88
C PHE A 30 14.52 8.37 7.37
N ASP A 31 15.51 8.86 6.62
CA ASP A 31 15.48 8.81 5.15
C ASP A 31 15.46 7.37 4.63
N GLN A 32 16.19 6.46 5.27
CA GLN A 32 16.20 5.04 4.93
C GLN A 32 14.83 4.40 5.20
N LEU A 33 14.29 4.56 6.40
CA LEU A 33 12.95 4.08 6.77
C LEU A 33 11.87 4.59 5.82
N ALA A 34 11.85 5.91 5.58
CA ALA A 34 10.88 6.52 4.67
C ALA A 34 11.08 6.05 3.22
N SER A 35 12.30 5.68 2.83
CA SER A 35 12.56 5.10 1.51
C SER A 35 12.05 3.65 1.40
N GLU A 36 12.21 2.84 2.45
CA GLU A 36 11.64 1.50 2.49
C GLU A 36 10.12 1.54 2.39
N MET A 37 9.49 2.45 3.15
CA MET A 37 8.04 2.68 3.04
C MET A 37 7.63 3.09 1.62
N ALA A 38 8.33 4.07 1.03
CA ALA A 38 8.06 4.48 -0.35
C ALA A 38 8.22 3.35 -1.37
N LEU A 39 9.11 2.38 -1.13
CA LEU A 39 9.24 1.20 -2.00
C LEU A 39 8.02 0.28 -1.88
N VAL A 40 7.53 0.01 -0.68
CA VAL A 40 6.28 -0.75 -0.45
C VAL A 40 5.11 -0.04 -1.12
N HIS A 41 4.98 1.27 -0.91
CA HIS A 41 3.94 2.09 -1.53
C HIS A 41 4.02 2.06 -3.05
N ASN A 42 5.22 2.07 -3.63
CA ASN A 42 5.38 1.95 -5.07
C ASN A 42 4.97 0.58 -5.61
N MET A 43 5.09 -0.52 -4.84
CA MET A 43 4.50 -1.80 -5.25
C MET A 43 2.97 -1.72 -5.34
N LEU A 44 2.33 -1.05 -4.37
CA LEU A 44 0.88 -0.78 -4.39
C LEU A 44 0.48 0.10 -5.58
N VAL A 45 1.18 1.22 -5.80
CA VAL A 45 0.90 2.16 -6.90
C VAL A 45 1.07 1.49 -8.26
N LEU A 46 2.18 0.78 -8.48
CA LEU A 46 2.45 0.09 -9.75
C LEU A 46 1.43 -1.04 -9.99
N GLY A 47 1.03 -1.77 -8.94
CA GLY A 47 -0.03 -2.77 -9.02
C GLY A 47 -1.37 -2.16 -9.41
N LEU A 48 -1.76 -1.04 -8.79
CA LEU A 48 -3.00 -0.34 -9.10
C LEU A 48 -3.02 0.21 -10.52
N ASN A 49 -1.91 0.80 -10.98
CA ASN A 49 -1.73 1.25 -12.37
C ASN A 49 -1.85 0.08 -13.34
N ALA A 50 -1.24 -1.07 -13.04
CA ALA A 50 -1.37 -2.25 -13.87
C ALA A 50 -2.82 -2.74 -13.96
N ILE A 51 -3.55 -2.76 -12.85
CA ILE A 51 -4.99 -3.11 -12.83
C ILE A 51 -5.78 -2.11 -13.68
N TYR A 52 -5.59 -0.82 -13.44
CA TYR A 52 -6.27 0.27 -14.14
C TYR A 52 -6.07 0.17 -15.67
N LEU A 53 -4.84 -0.07 -16.12
CA LEU A 53 -4.50 -0.10 -17.53
C LEU A 53 -4.95 -1.38 -18.24
N GLN A 54 -4.96 -2.52 -17.54
CA GLN A 54 -5.28 -3.81 -18.16
C GLN A 54 -6.76 -4.16 -18.10
N ALA A 55 -7.51 -3.67 -17.10
CA ALA A 55 -8.90 -4.07 -16.88
C ALA A 55 -9.79 -3.97 -18.15
N PRO A 56 -9.75 -2.89 -18.96
CA PRO A 56 -10.59 -2.80 -20.16
C PRO A 56 -10.21 -3.76 -21.30
N HIS A 57 -9.07 -4.45 -21.17
CA HIS A 57 -8.46 -5.25 -22.24
C HIS A 57 -8.40 -6.75 -21.92
N ILE A 58 -8.87 -7.16 -20.74
CA ILE A 58 -8.93 -8.55 -20.33
C ILE A 58 -9.90 -9.33 -21.22
N LYS A 59 -9.47 -10.50 -21.67
CA LYS A 59 -10.29 -11.41 -22.46
C LYS A 59 -11.01 -12.40 -21.53
N PRO A 60 -12.16 -12.97 -21.95
CA PRO A 60 -12.89 -13.94 -21.13
C PRO A 60 -12.07 -15.11 -20.61
N ALA A 61 -11.08 -15.58 -21.37
CA ALA A 61 -10.21 -16.68 -20.95
C ALA A 61 -9.24 -16.31 -19.81
N ASP A 62 -8.98 -15.00 -19.63
CA ASP A 62 -8.00 -14.46 -18.69
C ASP A 62 -8.66 -13.81 -17.46
N GLU A 63 -9.99 -13.61 -17.47
CA GLU A 63 -10.75 -12.93 -16.41
C GLU A 63 -10.47 -13.49 -15.02
N LYS A 64 -10.53 -14.81 -14.85
CA LYS A 64 -10.27 -15.43 -13.54
C LYS A 64 -8.90 -15.08 -13.00
N GLY A 65 -7.85 -15.23 -13.82
CA GLY A 65 -6.48 -14.95 -13.40
C GLY A 65 -6.26 -13.47 -13.07
N PHE A 66 -6.95 -12.58 -13.81
CA PHE A 66 -6.89 -11.15 -13.54
C PHE A 66 -7.62 -10.77 -12.25
N LEU A 67 -8.78 -11.36 -11.97
CA LEU A 67 -9.51 -11.14 -10.71
C LEU A 67 -8.74 -11.68 -9.50
N ASP A 68 -8.07 -12.83 -9.63
CA ASP A 68 -7.18 -13.35 -8.60
C ASP A 68 -6.01 -12.37 -8.33
N LEU A 69 -5.45 -11.74 -9.37
CA LEU A 69 -4.42 -10.69 -9.22
C LEU A 69 -4.95 -9.44 -8.51
N ILE A 70 -6.17 -9.00 -8.84
CA ILE A 70 -6.82 -7.86 -8.16
C ILE A 70 -7.01 -8.18 -6.67
N ARG A 71 -7.46 -9.40 -6.33
CA ARG A 71 -7.63 -9.82 -4.94
C ARG A 71 -6.31 -9.78 -4.17
N ILE A 72 -5.23 -10.31 -4.75
CA ILE A 72 -3.89 -10.26 -4.12
C ILE A 72 -3.44 -8.82 -3.86
N TRP A 73 -3.66 -7.91 -4.82
CA TRP A 73 -3.33 -6.49 -4.63
C TRP A 73 -4.17 -5.86 -3.51
N TYR A 74 -5.47 -6.17 -3.46
CA TYR A 74 -6.38 -5.70 -2.41
C TYR A 74 -5.95 -6.19 -1.03
N ASP A 75 -5.65 -7.49 -0.90
CA ASP A 75 -5.22 -8.09 0.36
C ASP A 75 -3.89 -7.48 0.83
N MET A 76 -2.94 -7.27 -0.09
CA MET A 76 -1.67 -6.60 0.23
C MET A 76 -1.89 -5.19 0.77
N LEU A 77 -2.77 -4.40 0.15
CA LEU A 77 -3.12 -3.06 0.63
C LEU A 77 -3.78 -3.12 2.03
N HIS A 78 -4.72 -4.06 2.21
CA HIS A 78 -5.43 -4.22 3.47
C HIS A 78 -4.49 -4.62 4.61
N HIS A 79 -3.61 -5.60 4.39
CA HIS A 79 -2.65 -6.04 5.40
C HIS A 79 -1.63 -4.95 5.73
N HIS A 80 -1.11 -4.25 4.71
CA HIS A 80 -0.18 -3.13 4.88
C HIS A 80 -0.73 -2.08 5.85
N HIS A 81 -1.89 -1.50 5.56
CA HIS A 81 -2.49 -0.48 6.43
C HIS A 81 -2.97 -1.03 7.78
N SER A 82 -3.48 -2.27 7.81
CA SER A 82 -3.92 -2.88 9.08
C SER A 82 -2.75 -3.09 10.03
N ASP A 83 -1.58 -3.49 9.53
CA ASP A 83 -0.39 -3.67 10.36
C ASP A 83 0.24 -2.34 10.79
N GLU A 84 0.09 -1.31 9.97
CA GLU A 84 0.45 0.05 10.36
C GLU A 84 -0.35 0.51 11.59
N GLU A 85 -1.67 0.44 11.51
CA GLU A 85 -2.56 0.89 12.59
C GLU A 85 -2.46 0.03 13.85
N THR A 86 -2.37 -1.30 13.69
CA THR A 86 -2.40 -2.23 14.83
C THR A 86 -1.03 -2.42 15.48
N SER A 87 0.07 -2.14 14.77
CA SER A 87 1.41 -2.44 15.22
C SER A 87 2.42 -1.30 15.02
N PHE A 88 2.69 -0.89 13.77
CA PHE A 88 3.80 0.02 13.50
C PHE A 88 3.60 1.42 14.10
N PHE A 89 2.44 2.05 13.89
CA PHE A 89 2.14 3.36 14.46
C PHE A 89 2.17 3.34 16.00
N PRO A 90 1.53 2.36 16.69
CA PRO A 90 1.69 2.20 18.14
C PRO A 90 3.14 2.06 18.62
N ILE A 91 4.00 1.35 17.87
CA ILE A 91 5.43 1.21 18.21
C ILE A 91 6.13 2.57 18.11
N VAL A 92 5.90 3.33 17.04
CA VAL A 92 6.48 4.67 16.85
C VAL A 92 6.10 5.59 18.02
N GLU A 93 4.82 5.62 18.38
CA GLU A 93 4.31 6.40 19.50
C GLU A 93 4.91 6.02 20.85
N ASP A 94 5.04 4.71 21.12
CA ASP A 94 5.64 4.19 22.36
C ASP A 94 7.12 4.60 22.47
N MET A 95 7.86 4.45 21.37
CA MET A 95 9.28 4.84 21.31
C MET A 95 9.47 6.33 21.60
N VAL A 96 8.58 7.20 21.11
CA VAL A 96 8.68 8.64 21.34
C VAL A 96 7.97 9.10 22.62
N GLY A 97 7.14 8.26 23.24
CA GLY A 97 6.35 8.60 24.42
C GLY A 97 5.28 9.67 24.18
N GLU A 98 4.80 9.79 22.94
CA GLU A 98 3.82 10.78 22.50
C GLU A 98 2.74 10.09 21.66
N LYS A 99 1.49 10.21 22.09
CA LYS A 99 0.32 9.61 21.42
C LYS A 99 -0.29 10.56 20.41
N GLY A 100 -0.88 10.00 19.36
CA GLY A 100 -1.59 10.71 18.31
C GLY A 100 -0.69 11.30 17.23
N ILE A 101 0.62 11.01 17.24
CA ILE A 101 1.54 11.59 16.26
C ILE A 101 1.35 10.99 14.86
N MET A 102 0.68 9.83 14.77
CA MET A 102 0.36 9.13 13.53
C MET A 102 -1.14 9.23 13.18
N ASP A 103 -1.96 9.95 13.96
CA ASP A 103 -3.43 10.03 13.76
C ASP A 103 -3.80 10.58 12.38
N ALA A 104 -2.98 11.46 11.81
CA ALA A 104 -3.21 12.00 10.47
C ALA A 104 -3.17 10.88 9.41
N ASN A 105 -2.24 9.93 9.52
CA ASN A 105 -2.13 8.78 8.63
C ASN A 105 -3.36 7.87 8.78
N VAL A 106 -3.79 7.59 10.02
CA VAL A 106 -4.98 6.79 10.30
C VAL A 106 -6.25 7.43 9.71
N VAL A 107 -6.42 8.75 9.87
CA VAL A 107 -7.55 9.48 9.27
C VAL A 107 -7.51 9.37 7.74
N GLN A 108 -6.32 9.42 7.14
CA GLN A 108 -6.16 9.24 5.70
C GLN A 108 -6.49 7.81 5.23
N HIS A 109 -6.15 6.76 5.99
CA HIS A 109 -6.57 5.38 5.70
C HIS A 109 -8.09 5.28 5.59
N HIS A 110 -8.79 5.83 6.58
CA HIS A 110 -10.25 5.81 6.64
C HIS A 110 -10.90 6.60 5.50
N ALA A 111 -10.22 7.61 4.94
CA ALA A 111 -10.79 8.48 3.90
C ALA A 111 -11.09 7.76 2.58
N PHE A 112 -10.45 6.62 2.29
CA PHE A 112 -10.69 5.82 1.10
C PHE A 112 -11.30 4.44 1.38
N HIS A 113 -11.62 4.12 2.64
CA HIS A 113 -12.07 2.79 3.04
C HIS A 113 -13.39 2.37 2.38
N GLU A 114 -14.41 3.24 2.40
CA GLU A 114 -15.71 2.98 1.77
C GLU A 114 -15.62 2.78 0.25
N PRO A 115 -15.00 3.67 -0.55
CA PRO A 115 -14.88 3.43 -1.99
C PRO A 115 -13.97 2.23 -2.31
N LEU A 116 -12.97 1.91 -1.47
CA LEU A 116 -12.17 0.68 -1.61
C LEU A 116 -13.02 -0.59 -1.35
N HIS A 117 -13.94 -0.56 -0.39
CA HIS A 117 -14.91 -1.65 -0.18
C HIS A 117 -15.86 -1.83 -1.37
N ALA A 118 -16.29 -0.74 -2.01
CA ALA A 118 -17.10 -0.83 -3.23
C ALA A 118 -16.31 -1.49 -4.38
N PHE A 119 -15.01 -1.20 -4.50
CA PHE A 119 -14.12 -1.88 -5.43
C PHE A 119 -14.00 -3.38 -5.13
N HIS A 120 -13.81 -3.75 -3.87
CA HIS A 120 -13.78 -5.13 -3.42
C HIS A 120 -15.06 -5.91 -3.79
N ALA A 121 -16.22 -5.38 -3.37
CA ALA A 121 -17.50 -6.01 -3.66
C ALA A 121 -17.74 -6.21 -5.18
N CYS A 122 -17.28 -5.26 -6.00
CA CYS A 122 -17.39 -5.34 -7.45
C CYS A 122 -16.62 -6.52 -8.05
N PHE A 123 -15.33 -6.65 -7.73
CA PHE A 123 -14.53 -7.74 -8.32
C PHE A 123 -14.90 -9.12 -7.75
N GLU A 124 -15.40 -9.20 -6.51
CA GLU A 124 -15.98 -10.42 -5.95
C GLU A 124 -17.25 -10.86 -6.70
N ALA A 125 -18.14 -9.93 -7.04
CA ALA A 125 -19.33 -10.22 -7.84
C ALA A 125 -18.96 -10.75 -9.24
N PHE A 126 -17.88 -10.25 -9.84
CA PHE A 126 -17.33 -10.81 -11.09
C PHE A 126 -16.74 -12.21 -10.89
N ALA A 127 -15.97 -12.41 -9.81
CA ALA A 127 -15.30 -13.69 -9.54
C ALA A 127 -16.29 -14.83 -9.26
N THR A 128 -17.41 -14.53 -8.63
CA THR A 128 -18.49 -15.49 -8.34
C THR A 128 -19.46 -15.69 -9.51
N GLY A 129 -19.39 -14.84 -10.54
CA GLY A 129 -20.29 -14.86 -11.69
C GLY A 129 -21.69 -14.31 -11.39
N GLU A 130 -21.90 -13.66 -10.24
CA GLU A 130 -23.12 -12.90 -9.96
C GLU A 130 -23.30 -11.78 -10.99
N GLU A 131 -22.20 -11.14 -11.37
CA GLU A 131 -22.14 -10.11 -12.39
C GLU A 131 -21.16 -10.49 -13.52
N LYS A 132 -21.41 -9.98 -14.72
CA LYS A 132 -20.45 -10.14 -15.83
C LYS A 132 -19.28 -9.19 -15.62
N TYR A 133 -18.07 -9.66 -15.93
CA TYR A 133 -16.88 -8.82 -15.90
C TYR A 133 -17.06 -7.54 -16.72
N ASP A 134 -16.78 -6.41 -16.08
CA ASP A 134 -16.73 -5.09 -16.71
C ASP A 134 -15.48 -4.34 -16.25
N GLY A 135 -14.47 -4.34 -17.11
CA GLY A 135 -13.20 -3.66 -16.83
C GLY A 135 -13.33 -2.14 -16.70
N ASN A 136 -14.31 -1.51 -17.37
CA ASN A 136 -14.52 -0.06 -17.23
C ASN A 136 -15.10 0.28 -15.86
N ARG A 137 -15.98 -0.58 -15.33
CA ARG A 137 -16.50 -0.41 -13.96
C ARG A 137 -15.40 -0.52 -12.91
N LEU A 138 -14.40 -1.40 -13.10
CA LEU A 138 -13.22 -1.44 -12.22
C LEU A 138 -12.45 -0.13 -12.27
N VAL A 139 -12.24 0.42 -13.47
CA VAL A 139 -11.56 1.72 -13.67
C VAL A 139 -12.31 2.85 -12.97
N GLU A 140 -13.63 2.96 -13.15
CA GLU A 140 -14.47 3.98 -12.50
C GLU A 140 -14.40 3.91 -10.97
N LEU A 141 -14.35 2.70 -10.40
CA LEU A 141 -14.20 2.50 -8.96
C LEU A 141 -12.80 2.89 -8.48
N ILE A 142 -11.75 2.60 -9.27
CA ILE A 142 -10.39 3.03 -8.97
C ILE A 142 -10.29 4.56 -8.99
N ASP A 143 -10.96 5.25 -9.93
CA ASP A 143 -11.00 6.71 -9.97
C ASP A 143 -11.60 7.32 -8.68
N ALA A 144 -12.49 6.58 -8.00
CA ALA A 144 -13.14 7.05 -6.77
C ALA A 144 -12.24 7.00 -5.53
N PHE A 145 -11.30 6.06 -5.43
CA PHE A 145 -10.42 5.91 -4.25
C PHE A 145 -8.93 6.19 -4.55
N GLY A 146 -8.47 5.92 -5.77
CA GLY A 146 -7.07 5.94 -6.16
C GLY A 146 -6.35 7.26 -5.87
N PRO A 147 -6.91 8.44 -6.21
CA PRO A 147 -6.28 9.72 -5.87
C PRO A 147 -6.07 9.93 -4.38
N VAL A 148 -7.04 9.53 -3.54
CA VAL A 148 -6.97 9.69 -2.08
C VAL A 148 -5.97 8.71 -1.49
N LEU A 149 -5.99 7.45 -1.94
CA LEU A 149 -5.00 6.45 -1.57
C LEU A 149 -3.58 6.92 -1.89
N VAL A 150 -3.32 7.33 -3.13
CA VAL A 150 -1.96 7.72 -3.57
C VAL A 150 -1.48 8.98 -2.85
N GLN A 151 -2.38 9.92 -2.54
CA GLN A 151 -2.05 11.08 -1.71
C GLN A 151 -1.62 10.65 -0.31
N HIS A 152 -2.36 9.75 0.33
CA HIS A 152 -2.00 9.18 1.63
C HIS A 152 -0.61 8.53 1.59
N LEU A 153 -0.37 7.63 0.63
CA LEU A 153 0.91 6.95 0.48
C LEU A 153 2.09 7.93 0.31
N ALA A 154 1.85 9.07 -0.35
CA ALA A 154 2.85 10.12 -0.52
C ALA A 154 3.06 10.97 0.75
N ASP A 155 1.98 11.30 1.46
CA ASP A 155 1.99 12.13 2.68
C ASP A 155 2.64 11.44 3.88
N GLU A 156 2.62 10.11 3.92
CA GLU A 156 3.28 9.37 4.98
C GLU A 156 4.81 9.51 4.96
N ILE A 157 5.41 9.59 3.77
CA ILE A 157 6.86 9.65 3.60
C ILE A 157 7.49 10.83 4.38
N PRO A 158 7.02 12.09 4.23
CA PRO A 158 7.53 13.20 5.03
C PRO A 158 7.16 13.08 6.53
N THR A 159 6.05 12.42 6.89
CA THR A 159 5.72 12.15 8.30
C THR A 159 6.80 11.27 8.95
N LEU A 160 7.21 10.19 8.29
CA LEU A 160 8.27 9.31 8.77
C LEU A 160 9.64 10.00 8.83
N GLN A 161 10.00 10.81 7.83
CA GLN A 161 11.21 11.65 7.90
C GLN A 161 11.15 12.64 9.08
N GLY A 162 9.96 13.18 9.36
CA GLY A 162 9.71 14.12 10.45
C GLY A 162 9.97 13.56 11.84
N LEU A 163 9.98 12.23 12.02
CA LEU A 163 10.35 11.56 13.28
C LEU A 163 11.76 11.91 13.75
N LYS A 164 12.63 12.39 12.84
CA LYS A 164 13.96 12.93 13.16
C LYS A 164 13.96 13.96 14.27
N LYS A 165 12.87 14.72 14.45
CA LYS A 165 12.72 15.72 15.52
C LYS A 165 12.84 15.12 16.93
N TYR A 166 12.60 13.81 17.10
CA TYR A 166 12.71 13.10 18.39
C TYR A 166 14.12 12.58 18.71
N GLY A 167 15.05 12.68 17.75
CA GLY A 167 16.46 12.31 17.92
C GLY A 167 16.77 10.85 17.58
N ALA A 168 17.92 10.63 16.93
CA ALA A 168 18.35 9.30 16.46
C ALA A 168 18.56 8.29 17.61
N ASP A 169 19.10 8.73 18.75
CA ASP A 169 19.37 7.83 19.89
C ASP A 169 18.08 7.22 20.45
N LYS A 170 17.01 8.02 20.54
CA LYS A 170 15.70 7.56 21.03
C LYS A 170 15.03 6.59 20.05
N MET A 171 15.30 6.79 18.76
CA MET A 171 14.70 6.05 17.65
C MET A 171 15.63 5.00 17.07
N ALA A 172 16.75 4.67 17.73
CA ALA A 172 17.81 3.82 17.20
C ALA A 172 17.33 2.43 16.75
N GLU A 173 16.36 1.87 17.47
CA GLU A 173 15.78 0.55 17.19
C GLU A 173 14.65 0.58 16.14
N LEU A 174 14.24 1.75 15.65
CA LEU A 174 13.08 1.88 14.76
C LEU A 174 13.24 1.09 13.44
N PRO A 175 14.37 1.15 12.72
CA PRO A 175 14.52 0.41 11.46
C PRO A 175 14.42 -1.10 11.68
N LYS A 176 15.04 -1.60 12.75
CA LYS A 176 14.96 -3.01 13.12
C LYS A 176 13.53 -3.43 13.45
N ARG A 177 12.79 -2.60 14.21
CA ARG A 177 11.38 -2.91 14.54
C ARG A 177 10.46 -2.86 13.32
N PHE A 178 10.77 -1.99 12.35
CA PHE A 178 10.07 -1.93 11.08
C PHE A 178 10.30 -3.21 10.26
N GLU A 179 11.55 -3.63 10.11
CA GLU A 179 11.92 -4.88 9.43
C GLU A 179 11.27 -6.12 10.09
N GLU A 180 11.40 -6.26 11.41
CA GLU A 180 10.79 -7.36 12.17
C GLU A 180 9.25 -7.40 12.04
N GLN A 181 8.62 -6.23 11.90
CA GLN A 181 7.17 -6.17 11.69
C GLN A 181 6.80 -6.63 10.28
N GLY A 182 7.53 -6.16 9.26
CA GLY A 182 7.34 -6.60 7.87
C GLY A 182 7.49 -8.11 7.72
N GLU A 183 8.50 -8.73 8.35
CA GLU A 183 8.67 -10.19 8.34
C GLU A 183 7.49 -10.94 8.98
N LYS A 184 6.98 -10.44 10.11
CA LYS A 184 5.84 -11.06 10.80
C LYS A 184 4.56 -11.02 9.96
N THR A 185 4.31 -9.90 9.30
CA THR A 185 3.19 -9.73 8.37
C THR A 185 3.26 -10.79 7.26
N MET A 186 4.42 -10.90 6.60
CA MET A 186 4.62 -11.87 5.52
C MET A 186 4.41 -13.33 5.96
N VAL A 187 4.86 -13.69 7.16
CA VAL A 187 4.68 -15.05 7.71
C VAL A 187 3.23 -15.32 8.08
N ARG A 188 2.53 -14.34 8.68
CA ARG A 188 1.10 -14.45 9.02
C ARG A 188 0.27 -14.69 7.77
N ASP A 189 0.52 -13.92 6.72
CA ASP A 189 -0.24 -13.98 5.48
C ASP A 189 -0.04 -15.32 4.76
N ALA A 190 1.20 -15.83 4.73
CA ALA A 190 1.48 -17.17 4.21
C ALA A 190 0.71 -18.27 4.98
N ALA A 191 0.66 -18.19 6.31
CA ALA A 191 -0.06 -19.15 7.14
C ALA A 191 -1.60 -19.07 6.96
N GLN A 192 -2.15 -17.91 6.63
CA GLN A 192 -3.57 -17.74 6.33
C GLN A 192 -3.94 -18.25 4.93
N GLN A 193 -3.04 -18.12 3.95
CA GLN A 193 -3.23 -18.68 2.60
C GLN A 193 -3.14 -20.22 2.57
N ASP A 194 -2.34 -20.83 3.46
CA ASP A 194 -2.20 -22.28 3.58
C ASP A 194 -3.29 -22.95 4.45
N ALA A 195 -4.15 -22.17 5.09
CA ALA A 195 -5.30 -22.70 5.80
C ALA A 195 -6.29 -23.31 4.78
N PRO A 196 -6.72 -24.59 4.93
CA PRO A 196 -7.68 -25.18 4.02
C PRO A 196 -8.95 -24.33 4.02
N GLY A 197 -9.29 -23.82 2.83
CA GLY A 197 -10.21 -22.70 2.64
C GLY A 197 -11.46 -22.74 3.51
N LEU A 198 -11.75 -21.59 4.13
CA LEU A 198 -13.12 -21.21 4.39
C LEU A 198 -13.75 -20.89 3.04
N GLY A 199 -14.14 -21.95 2.33
CA GLY A 199 -15.18 -21.84 1.32
C GLY A 199 -16.46 -21.39 2.01
N CYS A 200 -16.92 -20.19 1.65
CA CYS A 200 -18.33 -19.84 1.53
C CYS A 200 -18.46 -18.64 0.61
#